data_AF-A0A920S400-F1
#
_entry.id   AF-A0A920S400-F1
#
_cell.length_a   1.000
_cell.length_b   1.000
_cell.length_c   1.000
_cell.angle_alpha   90.00
_cell.angle_beta   90.00
_cell.angle_gamma   90.00
#
_symmetry.space_group_name_H-M   'P 1'
#
loop_
_entity.id
_entity.type
_entity.pdbx_description
1 polymer ?
#
loop_
_entity_poly.entity_id
_entity_poly.type
_entity_poly.pdbx_seq_one_letter_code
_entity_poly.pdbx_strand_id
1 'polypeptide(L)'
;MSRTSPTPSAVKDKLSVSTAVQELVRLSREVVSNILEGKGHRLLVVVGPCSIHDVDAAVDYARRLKEVADDTSDTLYVVMRAYFEKPRTTGRLERID
;
A
#
# COMPACT_ATOMS: atom_id res chain seq x y z
N MET A 1 27.11 -9.22 -18.11
CA MET A 1 27.39 -8.92 -16.70
C MET A 1 26.12 -9.21 -15.90
N SER A 2 26.10 -10.26 -15.08
CA SER A 2 24.98 -10.55 -14.19
C SER A 2 24.99 -9.53 -13.05
N ARG A 3 23.98 -8.67 -12.94
CA ARG A 3 23.81 -7.79 -11.79
C ARG A 3 23.10 -8.57 -10.69
N THR A 4 23.82 -8.87 -9.61
CA THR A 4 23.24 -9.49 -8.41
C THR A 4 22.26 -8.50 -7.76
N SER A 5 21.03 -8.95 -7.49
CA SER A 5 20.05 -8.17 -6.73
C SER A 5 20.50 -8.00 -5.26
N PRO A 6 20.23 -6.86 -4.62
CA PRO A 6 20.56 -6.65 -3.22
C PRO A 6 19.78 -7.61 -2.32
N THR A 7 20.38 -8.00 -1.19
CA THR A 7 19.69 -8.82 -0.19
C THR A 7 18.61 -7.99 0.54
N PRO A 8 17.56 -8.63 1.09
CA PRO A 8 16.56 -7.91 1.88
C PRO A 8 17.15 -7.12 3.05
N SER A 9 18.22 -7.61 3.69
CA SER A 9 18.91 -6.88 4.76
C SER A 9 19.56 -5.61 4.23
N ALA A 10 20.31 -5.70 3.12
CA ALA A 10 20.96 -4.55 2.51
C ALA A 10 19.95 -3.46 2.08
N VAL A 11 18.75 -3.85 1.64
CA VAL A 11 17.66 -2.90 1.35
C VAL A 11 17.15 -2.21 2.63
N LYS A 12 16.92 -2.97 3.70
CA LYS A 12 16.49 -2.42 5.01
C LYS A 12 17.53 -1.47 5.60
N ASP A 13 18.80 -1.81 5.50
CA ASP A 13 19.90 -0.98 6.02
C ASP A 13 19.98 0.35 5.25
N LYS A 14 19.76 0.32 3.93
CA LYS A 14 19.77 1.52 3.07
C LYS A 14 18.50 2.38 3.21
N LEU A 15 17.36 1.77 3.55
CA LEU A 15 16.05 2.41 3.65
C LEU A 15 15.54 2.32 5.09
N SER A 16 16.28 2.92 6.02
CA SER A 16 15.89 2.95 7.43
C SER A 16 14.58 3.73 7.61
N VAL A 17 13.64 3.13 8.34
CA VAL A 17 12.33 3.71 8.67
C VAL A 17 12.35 4.20 10.11
N SER A 18 11.79 5.38 10.34
CA SER A 18 11.71 5.95 11.69
C SER A 18 10.88 5.08 12.62
N THR A 19 11.17 5.12 13.92
CA THR A 19 10.40 4.41 14.95
C THR A 19 8.92 4.79 14.91
N ALA A 20 8.60 6.05 14.59
CA ALA A 20 7.21 6.51 14.45
C ALA A 20 6.47 5.78 13.31
N VAL A 21 7.13 5.55 12.16
CA VAL A 21 6.55 4.79 11.05
C VAL A 21 6.37 3.31 11.42
N GLN A 22 7.33 2.73 12.14
CA GLN A 22 7.23 1.34 12.60
C GLN A 22 6.04 1.15 13.55
N GLU A 23 5.87 2.07 14.49
CA GLU A 23 4.75 2.04 15.44
C GLU A 23 3.41 2.28 14.76
N LEU A 24 3.35 3.22 13.81
CA LEU A 24 2.15 3.43 12.98
C LEU A 24 1.75 2.15 12.24
N VAL A 25 2.70 1.45 11.63
CA VAL A 25 2.44 0.18 10.93
C VAL A 25 1.97 -0.89 11.90
N ARG A 26 2.56 -0.98 13.10
CA ARG A 26 2.16 -1.94 14.14
C ARG A 26 0.71 -1.69 14.57
N LEU A 27 0.39 -0.47 14.98
CA LEU A 27 -0.97 -0.07 15.39
C LEU A 27 -1.98 -0.26 14.26
N SER A 28 -1.62 0.10 13.03
CA SER A 28 -2.50 -0.08 11.87
C SER A 28 -2.87 -1.55 11.64
N ARG A 29 -1.92 -2.46 11.80
CA ARG A 29 -2.15 -3.91 11.66
C ARG A 29 -3.06 -4.45 12.76
N GLU A 30 -2.88 -3.95 13.99
CA GLU A 30 -3.74 -4.30 15.12
C GLU A 30 -5.20 -3.86 14.88
N VAL A 31 -5.40 -2.62 14.40
CA VAL A 31 -6.72 -2.12 14.02
C VAL A 31 -7.35 -2.97 12.91
N VAL A 32 -6.58 -3.31 11.88
CA VAL A 32 -7.05 -4.19 10.79
C VAL A 32 -7.45 -5.56 11.32
N SER A 33 -6.65 -6.18 12.20
CA SER A 33 -6.99 -7.46 12.83
C SER A 33 -8.31 -7.39 13.59
N ASN A 34 -8.49 -6.33 14.39
CA ASN A 34 -9.72 -6.11 15.15
C ASN A 34 -10.94 -5.95 14.25
N ILE A 35 -10.82 -5.24 13.12
CA ILE A 35 -11.92 -5.13 12.15
C ILE A 35 -12.26 -6.50 11.54
N LEU A 36 -11.25 -7.28 11.13
CA LEU A 36 -11.45 -8.61 10.55
C LEU A 36 -12.02 -9.62 11.54
N GLU A 37 -11.72 -9.47 12.82
CA GLU A 37 -12.27 -10.27 13.92
C GLU A 37 -13.66 -9.80 14.38
N GLY A 38 -14.23 -8.75 13.77
CA GLY A 38 -15.51 -8.18 14.16
C GLY A 38 -15.50 -7.40 15.48
N LYS A 39 -14.32 -7.09 16.01
CA LYS A 39 -14.13 -6.27 17.23
C LYS A 39 -14.18 -4.76 16.94
N GLY A 40 -14.15 -4.36 15.66
CA GLY A 40 -14.31 -2.99 15.21
C GLY A 40 -15.61 -2.80 14.42
N HIS A 41 -16.27 -1.65 14.60
CA HIS A 41 -17.47 -1.28 13.86
C HIS A 41 -17.17 -0.60 12.52
N ARG A 42 -15.89 -0.27 12.25
CA ARG A 42 -15.46 0.42 11.05
C ARG A 42 -15.28 -0.54 9.89
N LEU A 43 -15.63 -0.11 8.68
CA LEU A 43 -15.37 -0.85 7.45
C LEU A 43 -13.93 -0.62 7.00
N LEU A 44 -13.17 -1.71 6.79
CA LEU A 44 -11.86 -1.64 6.17
C LEU A 44 -11.99 -1.34 4.67
N VAL A 45 -11.34 -0.27 4.20
CA VAL A 45 -11.35 0.14 2.78
C VAL A 45 -9.91 0.19 2.26
N VAL A 46 -9.59 -0.67 1.30
CA VAL A 46 -8.30 -0.65 0.60
C VAL A 46 -8.49 0.02 -0.76
N VAL A 47 -7.95 1.23 -0.93
CA VAL A 47 -8.21 2.06 -2.12
C VAL A 47 -6.95 2.81 -2.57
N GLY A 48 -6.79 2.98 -3.88
CA GLY A 48 -5.63 3.64 -4.45
C GLY A 48 -5.43 3.32 -5.92
N PRO A 49 -4.39 3.90 -6.55
CA PRO A 49 -4.07 3.64 -7.95
C PRO A 49 -3.84 2.15 -8.22
N CYS A 50 -4.16 1.72 -9.44
CA CYS A 50 -3.98 0.31 -9.86
C CYS A 50 -2.51 -0.15 -9.74
N SER A 51 -1.57 0.76 -10.04
CA SER A 51 -0.14 0.59 -9.76
C SER A 51 0.52 1.95 -9.63
N ILE A 52 1.52 2.06 -8.74
CA ILE A 52 2.35 3.25 -8.60
C ILE A 52 3.49 3.17 -9.62
N HIS A 53 3.58 4.18 -10.47
CA HIS A 53 4.67 4.37 -11.44
C HIS A 53 5.29 5.77 -11.37
N ASP A 54 4.65 6.67 -10.63
CA ASP A 54 5.07 8.04 -10.36
C ASP A 54 4.96 8.27 -8.84
N VAL A 55 6.08 8.64 -8.21
CA VAL A 55 6.17 8.82 -6.76
C VAL A 55 5.48 10.10 -6.32
N ASP A 56 5.63 11.19 -7.08
CA ASP A 56 5.06 12.49 -6.72
C ASP A 56 3.54 12.46 -6.82
N ALA A 57 3.02 11.85 -7.89
CA ALA A 57 1.58 11.62 -8.04
C ALA A 57 1.03 10.70 -6.94
N ALA A 58 1.79 9.68 -6.52
CA ALA A 58 1.38 8.81 -5.41
C ALA A 58 1.32 9.56 -4.07
N VAL A 59 2.28 10.45 -3.81
CA VAL A 59 2.31 11.27 -2.60
C VAL A 59 1.19 12.31 -2.61
N ASP A 60 0.92 12.96 -3.74
CA ASP A 60 -0.23 13.89 -3.88
C ASP A 60 -1.56 13.16 -3.62
N TYR A 61 -1.74 11.98 -4.23
CA TYR A 61 -2.91 11.13 -3.96
C TYR A 61 -3.00 10.76 -2.47
N ALA A 62 -1.89 10.37 -1.84
CA ALA A 62 -1.87 10.00 -0.42
C ALA A 62 -2.32 11.15 0.49
N ARG A 63 -1.92 12.39 0.19
CA ARG A 63 -2.32 13.59 0.95
C ARG A 63 -3.83 13.82 0.85
N ARG A 64 -4.39 13.77 -0.36
CA ARG A 64 -5.85 13.93 -0.57
C ARG A 64 -6.64 12.79 0.08
N LEU A 65 -6.14 11.56 -0.02
CA LEU A 65 -6.78 10.40 0.60
C LEU A 65 -6.77 10.50 2.13
N LYS A 66 -5.72 11.09 2.71
CA LYS A 66 -5.61 11.31 4.16
C LYS A 66 -6.71 12.24 4.68
N GLU A 67 -7.00 13.33 3.99
CA GLU A 67 -8.11 14.23 4.33
C GLU A 67 -9.45 13.48 4.37
N VAL A 68 -9.75 12.71 3.31
CA VAL A 68 -10.97 11.88 3.25
C VAL A 68 -11.01 10.81 4.34
N ALA A 69 -9.86 10.18 4.64
CA ALA A 69 -9.75 9.17 5.68
C ALA A 69 -10.02 9.76 7.08
N ASP A 70 -9.61 11.01 7.33
CA ASP A 70 -9.85 11.71 8.58
C ASP A 70 -11.33 12.08 8.72
N ASP A 71 -11.94 12.63 7.67
CA ASP A 71 -13.35 13.02 7.62
C ASP A 71 -14.32 11.83 7.80
N THR A 72 -13.88 10.62 7.45
CA THR A 72 -14.69 9.39 7.52
C THR A 72 -14.28 8.43 8.63
N SER A 73 -13.35 8.85 9.50
CA SER A 73 -12.63 7.98 10.43
C SER A 73 -13.49 7.29 11.49
N ASP A 74 -14.68 7.80 11.75
CA ASP A 74 -15.69 7.22 12.63
C ASP A 74 -16.32 5.93 12.06
N THR A 75 -16.39 5.81 10.72
CA THR A 75 -17.09 4.70 10.06
C THR A 75 -16.18 3.87 9.15
N LEU A 76 -15.12 4.47 8.62
CA LEU A 76 -14.19 3.83 7.70
C LEU A 76 -12.78 3.76 8.29
N TYR A 77 -12.09 2.67 7.99
CA TYR A 77 -10.66 2.55 8.18
C TYR A 77 -9.98 2.42 6.82
N VAL A 78 -9.44 3.53 6.32
CA VAL A 78 -8.90 3.64 4.97
C VAL A 78 -7.42 3.25 4.96
N VAL A 79 -7.06 2.33 4.06
CA VAL A 79 -5.68 1.92 3.78
C VAL A 79 -5.37 2.22 2.31
N MET A 80 -4.35 3.05 2.06
CA MET A 80 -3.91 3.32 0.71
C MET A 80 -3.32 2.07 0.07
N ARG A 81 -3.79 1.72 -1.13
CA ARG A 81 -3.19 0.69 -1.98
C ARG A 81 -1.87 1.22 -2.58
N ALA A 82 -0.74 0.65 -2.15
CA ALA A 82 0.58 0.92 -2.71
C ALA A 82 1.14 -0.32 -3.41
N TYR A 83 0.83 -0.48 -4.71
CA TYR A 83 1.18 -1.67 -5.49
C TYR A 83 2.15 -1.30 -6.63
N PHE A 84 3.32 -1.92 -6.69
CA PHE A 84 4.40 -1.55 -7.62
C PHE A 84 4.48 -2.44 -8.86
N GLU A 85 3.96 -3.65 -8.78
CA GLU A 85 4.02 -4.63 -9.86
C GLU A 85 2.61 -4.99 -10.30
N LYS A 86 2.39 -5.24 -11.60
CA LYS A 86 1.14 -5.87 -12.06
C LYS A 86 1.47 -7.26 -12.55
N PRO A 87 0.79 -8.32 -12.06
CA PRO A 87 0.94 -9.63 -12.68
C PRO A 87 0.48 -9.52 -14.13
N ARG A 88 1.42 -9.65 -15.06
CA ARG A 88 1.14 -9.70 -16.50
C ARG A 88 0.91 -11.15 -16.87
N THR A 89 -0.23 -11.46 -17.49
CA THR A 89 -0.38 -12.71 -18.24
C THR A 89 0.35 -12.55 -19.57
N THR A 90 1.16 -13.52 -19.96
CA THR A 90 1.82 -13.57 -21.28
C THR A 90 0.79 -13.91 -22.35
N GLY A 91 -0.04 -12.93 -22.72
CA GLY A 91 -1.05 -13.06 -23.77
C GLY A 91 -0.58 -12.43 -25.07
N ARG A 92 0.08 -13.21 -25.92
CA ARG A 92 0.07 -12.96 -27.37
C ARG A 92 -1.32 -13.39 -27.87
N LEU A 93 -2.27 -12.47 -27.95
CA LEU A 93 -3.41 -12.61 -28.87
C LEU A 93 -2.86 -12.25 -30.26
N GLU A 94 -2.46 -13.26 -31.04
CA GLU A 94 -2.40 -13.06 -32.49
C GLU A 94 -3.83 -12.87 -32.97
N ARG A 95 -4.07 -11.72 -33.60
CA ARG A 95 -5.29 -11.43 -34.35
C ARG A 95 -5.44 -12.46 -35.46
N ILE A 96 -6.62 -13.07 -35.55
CA ILE A 96 -7.10 -13.65 -36.81
C ILE A 96 -7.82 -12.51 -37.53
N ASP A 97 -7.06 -11.78 -38.34
CA ASP A 97 -7.58 -11.00 -39.46
C ASP A 97 -6.57 -11.10 -40.62
#